data_AF-A0A818ANQ0-F1
#
_entry.id   AF-A0A818ANQ0-F1
#
_cell.length_a   1.000
_cell.length_b   1.000
_cell.length_c   1.000
_cell.angle_alpha   90.00
_cell.angle_beta   90.00
_cell.angle_gamma   90.00
#
_symmetry.space_group_name_H-M   'P 1'
#
loop_
_entity.id
_entity.type
_entity.pdbx_description
1 polymer ?
#
loop_
_entity_poly.entity_id
_entity_poly.type
_entity_poly.pdbx_seq_one_letter_code
_entity_poly.pdbx_strand_id
1 'polypeptide(L)'
;PIGHKMIWRGVVENLIDQYQEGIEGVWWAFTSCTTACKTLESAPYFNASGTRVVFSIGTESGKSIRSHSDFMGEDEILLPPGFNFKVAGKMKIAETVYIIQLEDIKSPYGLLVLPLEPASPKITPLTALENEATESGPTFRASNQIQSGNHISQPMVSMLNPDWCKRDSTSSNTIYLTSQKEVPVASKPAIVKWLDKPSSKISMPESSSEQKFPNADESFELCIGDVQIQDNGHVAIHGPSLNSGEVRGKQEYSLGKHQLRLKVEKNPSRMLPVIGIISKSAAIKPNSYKAPSSYAWASYDRFYQGGVLQKNGDMFSVYGNLENDIIELIINATDRTLQYEHERRKQAQQMT
;
A
#
# COMPACT_ATOMS: atom_id res chain seq x y z
N PRO A 1 -1.41 -27.05 19.90
CA PRO A 1 -1.60 -25.83 20.72
C PRO A 1 -0.29 -25.48 21.44
N ILE A 2 0.36 -24.40 21.01
CA ILE A 2 1.54 -23.87 21.68
C ILE A 2 1.01 -22.71 22.51
N GLY A 3 1.02 -22.84 23.84
CA GLY A 3 0.49 -21.79 24.73
C GLY A 3 1.15 -20.45 24.48
N HIS A 4 0.44 -19.37 24.84
CA HIS A 4 0.86 -17.97 24.78
C HIS A 4 2.39 -17.78 24.65
N LYS A 5 2.84 -17.43 23.45
CA LYS A 5 4.24 -17.07 23.18
C LYS A 5 4.41 -15.57 23.31
N MET A 6 5.45 -15.18 24.03
CA MET A 6 5.91 -13.80 24.07
C MET A 6 6.79 -13.53 22.85
N ILE A 7 6.41 -12.54 22.06
CA ILE A 7 7.16 -12.08 20.89
C ILE A 7 7.38 -10.57 20.99
N TRP A 8 8.38 -10.09 20.25
CA TRP A 8 8.86 -8.73 20.35
C TRP A 8 8.88 -8.03 19.00
N ARG A 9 8.65 -6.71 18.99
CA ARG A 9 8.82 -5.85 17.81
C ARG A 9 9.37 -4.50 18.20
N GLY A 10 10.44 -4.06 17.55
CA GLY A 10 10.99 -2.70 17.72
C GLY A 10 10.51 -1.76 16.60
N VAL A 11 10.22 -0.50 16.96
CA VAL A 11 9.91 0.58 16.00
C VAL A 11 10.65 1.86 16.42
N VAL A 12 11.27 2.54 15.45
CA VAL A 12 11.92 3.84 15.64
C VAL A 12 10.91 4.97 15.36
N GLU A 13 9.89 5.05 16.19
CA GLU A 13 8.82 6.04 16.10
C GLU A 13 8.22 6.32 17.48
N ASN A 14 7.75 7.55 17.72
CA ASN A 14 7.03 7.90 18.93
C ASN A 14 5.54 7.53 18.80
N LEU A 15 5.17 6.35 19.32
CA LEU A 15 3.79 5.84 19.26
C LEU A 15 3.06 5.89 20.62
N ILE A 16 3.67 6.48 21.64
CA ILE A 16 3.20 6.38 23.05
C ILE A 16 1.76 6.89 23.19
N ASP A 17 1.42 7.98 22.50
CA ASP A 17 0.10 8.60 22.62
C ASP A 17 -1.00 7.77 21.95
N GLN A 18 -0.64 6.93 20.98
CA GLN A 18 -1.58 6.08 20.22
C GLN A 18 -1.98 4.80 20.97
N TYR A 19 -1.16 4.36 21.94
CA TYR A 19 -1.33 3.10 22.67
C TYR A 19 -1.51 3.38 24.16
N GLN A 20 -2.71 3.84 24.55
CA GLN A 20 -3.07 3.98 25.95
C GLN A 20 -3.55 2.65 26.52
N GLU A 21 -3.28 2.42 27.81
CA GLU A 21 -3.70 1.20 28.50
C GLU A 21 -5.22 0.99 28.43
N GLY A 22 -5.63 -0.26 28.24
CA GLY A 22 -7.02 -0.66 28.09
C GLY A 22 -7.60 -0.45 26.70
N ILE A 23 -6.93 0.27 25.79
CA ILE A 23 -7.40 0.43 24.41
C ILE A 23 -7.22 -0.89 23.65
N GLU A 24 -8.25 -1.24 22.89
CA GLU A 24 -8.20 -2.32 21.90
C GLU A 24 -7.88 -1.75 20.51
N GLY A 25 -7.15 -2.52 19.72
CA GLY A 25 -6.73 -2.15 18.39
C GLY A 25 -6.63 -3.33 17.45
N VAL A 26 -6.40 -3.02 16.18
CA VAL A 26 -6.18 -4.03 15.13
C VAL A 26 -4.98 -3.62 14.31
N TRP A 27 -4.01 -4.52 14.16
CA TRP A 27 -2.96 -4.44 13.17
C TRP A 27 -3.37 -5.21 11.93
N TRP A 28 -3.50 -4.52 10.82
CA TRP A 28 -4.01 -5.12 9.60
C TRP A 28 -2.95 -5.48 8.57
N ALA A 29 -1.73 -4.96 8.72
CA ALA A 29 -0.61 -5.42 7.93
C ALA A 29 -0.04 -6.72 8.53
N PHE A 30 0.60 -7.52 7.70
CA PHE A 30 1.54 -8.52 8.20
C PHE A 30 2.58 -7.83 9.07
N THR A 31 2.75 -8.32 10.29
CA THR A 31 3.64 -7.68 11.26
C THR A 31 4.75 -8.65 11.62
N SER A 32 5.97 -8.31 11.23
CA SER A 32 7.17 -9.08 11.60
C SER A 32 7.55 -8.81 13.05
N CYS A 33 7.84 -9.89 13.76
CA CYS A 33 8.19 -9.96 15.17
C CYS A 33 9.29 -11.01 15.35
N THR A 34 9.84 -11.09 16.56
CA THR A 34 10.88 -12.08 16.90
C THR A 34 10.61 -12.69 18.27
N THR A 35 10.93 -13.96 18.47
CA THR A 35 11.01 -14.53 19.83
C THR A 35 12.34 -14.19 20.53
N ALA A 36 13.35 -13.77 19.78
CA ALA A 36 14.68 -13.44 20.30
C ALA A 36 14.77 -11.95 20.62
N CYS A 37 14.56 -11.58 21.89
CA CYS A 37 14.67 -10.19 22.35
C CYS A 37 16.03 -9.55 21.97
N LYS A 38 17.10 -10.35 21.93
CA LYS A 38 18.45 -9.92 21.50
C LYS A 38 18.49 -9.39 20.06
N THR A 39 17.61 -9.84 19.17
CA THR A 39 17.50 -9.31 17.80
C THR A 39 17.17 -7.82 17.80
N LEU A 40 16.46 -7.35 18.83
CA LEU A 40 16.17 -5.93 19.00
C LEU A 40 17.41 -5.11 19.35
N GLU A 41 18.48 -5.69 19.89
CA GLU A 41 19.75 -4.99 20.16
C GLU A 41 20.53 -4.65 18.88
N SER A 42 20.09 -5.15 17.72
CA SER A 42 20.75 -4.85 16.46
C SER A 42 20.75 -3.35 16.14
N ALA A 43 21.80 -2.93 15.42
CA ALA A 43 22.08 -1.54 15.09
C ALA A 43 20.89 -0.71 14.57
N PRO A 44 19.98 -1.21 13.69
CA PRO A 44 18.86 -0.39 13.20
C PRO A 44 17.88 0.02 14.31
N TYR A 45 17.79 -0.73 15.42
CA TYR A 45 16.88 -0.42 16.51
C TYR A 45 17.61 0.28 17.66
N PHE A 46 18.70 -0.26 18.20
CA PHE A 46 19.36 0.35 19.36
C PHE A 46 20.24 1.56 19.06
N ASN A 47 20.83 1.65 17.85
CA ASN A 47 21.74 2.75 17.50
C ASN A 47 21.07 3.90 16.74
N ALA A 48 19.76 3.83 16.48
CA ALA A 48 19.06 4.93 15.83
C ALA A 48 19.02 6.18 16.73
N SER A 49 18.77 7.38 16.22
CA SER A 49 18.43 8.54 17.06
C SER A 49 16.91 8.63 17.24
N GLY A 50 16.43 9.27 18.32
CA GLY A 50 15.00 9.53 18.56
C GLY A 50 14.27 8.54 19.47
N THR A 51 12.96 8.75 19.60
CA THR A 51 12.07 7.92 20.42
C THR A 51 11.85 6.55 19.79
N ARG A 52 11.88 5.50 20.62
CA ARG A 52 11.64 4.12 20.23
C ARG A 52 10.58 3.48 21.07
N VAL A 53 9.84 2.58 20.44
CA VAL A 53 8.87 1.72 21.10
C VAL A 53 9.23 0.27 20.84
N VAL A 54 9.29 -0.52 21.90
CA VAL A 54 9.37 -1.97 21.85
C VAL A 54 8.01 -2.53 22.25
N PHE A 55 7.38 -3.28 21.37
CA PHE A 55 6.16 -4.02 21.67
C PHE A 55 6.53 -5.37 22.28
N SER A 56 5.94 -5.67 23.43
CA SER A 56 5.94 -6.98 24.09
C SER A 56 4.57 -7.60 23.88
N ILE A 57 4.48 -8.69 23.11
CA ILE A 57 3.21 -9.20 22.58
C ILE A 57 3.00 -10.64 23.04
N GLY A 58 1.96 -10.88 23.83
CA GLY A 58 1.52 -12.22 24.18
C GLY A 58 0.51 -12.72 23.16
N THR A 59 0.85 -13.75 22.38
CA THR A 59 0.00 -14.24 21.28
C THR A 59 0.07 -15.75 21.09
N GLU A 60 -1.00 -16.32 20.52
CA GLU A 60 -1.04 -17.69 20.00
C GLU A 60 -1.17 -17.73 18.47
N SER A 61 -1.42 -16.57 17.86
CA SER A 61 -1.77 -16.41 16.44
C SER A 61 -0.55 -16.29 15.52
N GLY A 62 0.62 -15.95 16.07
CA GLY A 62 1.86 -15.79 15.30
C GLY A 62 2.37 -17.09 14.68
N LYS A 63 2.93 -16.99 13.46
CA LYS A 63 3.56 -18.12 12.74
C LYS A 63 5.05 -17.91 12.64
N SER A 64 5.83 -18.91 13.02
CA SER A 64 7.25 -18.87 12.74
C SER A 64 7.48 -19.03 11.25
N ILE A 65 8.30 -18.13 10.69
CA ILE A 65 8.74 -18.20 9.30
C ILE A 65 10.25 -18.40 9.20
N ARG A 66 10.89 -18.88 10.28
CA ARG A 66 12.34 -19.07 10.36
C ARG A 66 12.91 -19.93 9.23
N SER A 67 12.17 -20.97 8.80
CA SER A 67 12.56 -21.84 7.68
C SER A 67 12.42 -21.19 6.30
N HIS A 68 11.81 -20.01 6.23
CA HIS A 68 11.52 -19.26 5.00
C HIS A 68 12.11 -17.85 5.01
N SER A 69 12.79 -17.46 6.09
CA SER A 69 13.39 -16.13 6.25
C SER A 69 14.84 -16.16 5.79
N ASP A 70 15.26 -15.12 5.06
CA ASP A 70 16.67 -14.90 4.70
C ASP A 70 17.55 -14.64 5.94
N PHE A 71 16.92 -14.31 7.08
CA PHE A 71 17.58 -14.00 8.35
C PHE A 71 17.33 -15.09 9.40
N MET A 72 17.89 -16.29 9.15
CA MET A 72 17.67 -17.49 9.98
C MET A 72 17.98 -17.34 11.49
N GLY A 73 18.77 -16.33 11.87
CA GLY A 73 19.16 -16.03 13.25
C GLY A 73 18.19 -15.13 14.01
N GLU A 74 17.20 -14.54 13.35
CA GLU A 74 16.27 -13.59 13.99
C GLU A 74 15.10 -14.26 14.69
N ASP A 75 14.92 -15.58 14.55
CA ASP A 75 13.76 -16.32 15.06
C ASP A 75 12.43 -15.60 14.74
N GLU A 76 12.27 -15.27 13.45
CA GLU A 76 11.17 -14.43 12.97
C GLU A 76 9.80 -15.12 13.13
N ILE A 77 8.87 -14.35 13.68
CA ILE A 77 7.45 -14.67 13.82
C ILE A 77 6.65 -13.63 13.04
N LEU A 78 5.80 -14.09 12.14
CA LEU A 78 4.88 -13.24 11.39
C LEU A 78 3.49 -13.28 12.03
N LEU A 79 2.99 -12.13 12.44
CA LEU A 79 1.59 -11.94 12.80
C LEU A 79 0.76 -11.71 11.53
N PRO A 80 -0.42 -12.34 11.41
CA PRO A 80 -1.29 -12.14 10.26
C PRO A 80 -1.95 -10.75 10.28
N PRO A 81 -2.42 -10.27 9.11
CA PRO A 81 -3.39 -9.19 9.00
C PRO A 81 -4.61 -9.41 9.90
N GLY A 82 -5.09 -8.33 10.50
CA GLY A 82 -6.24 -8.37 11.39
C GLY A 82 -5.90 -8.90 12.78
N PHE A 83 -4.63 -8.79 13.20
CA PHE A 83 -4.22 -9.11 14.56
C PHE A 83 -4.89 -8.14 15.54
N ASN A 84 -5.83 -8.66 16.31
CA ASN A 84 -6.55 -7.92 17.33
C ASN A 84 -5.77 -7.96 18.63
N PHE A 85 -5.65 -6.82 19.29
CA PHE A 85 -4.94 -6.73 20.56
C PHE A 85 -5.59 -5.77 21.53
N LYS A 86 -5.23 -5.93 22.80
CA LYS A 86 -5.47 -4.95 23.87
C LYS A 86 -4.14 -4.46 24.43
N VAL A 87 -4.03 -3.16 24.70
CA VAL A 87 -2.88 -2.58 25.40
C VAL A 87 -2.99 -2.91 26.88
N ALA A 88 -2.13 -3.80 27.36
CA ALA A 88 -2.10 -4.23 28.75
C ALA A 88 -1.34 -3.27 29.66
N GLY A 89 -0.31 -2.60 29.14
CA GLY A 89 0.54 -1.71 29.93
C GLY A 89 1.54 -0.94 29.08
N LYS A 90 2.08 0.15 29.62
CA LYS A 90 3.22 0.86 29.02
C LYS A 90 4.26 1.28 30.07
N MET A 91 5.53 1.28 29.70
CA MET A 91 6.63 1.64 30.59
C MET A 91 7.71 2.41 29.85
N LYS A 92 8.20 3.52 30.43
CA LYS A 92 9.43 4.19 29.98
C LYS A 92 10.62 3.46 30.60
N ILE A 93 11.53 2.93 29.78
CA ILE A 93 12.72 2.19 30.26
C ILE A 93 14.02 2.98 30.11
N ALA A 94 14.04 4.00 29.24
CA ALA A 94 15.12 4.96 29.09
C ALA A 94 14.56 6.30 28.60
N GLU A 95 15.40 7.33 28.48
CA GLU A 95 14.94 8.70 28.15
C GLU A 95 14.08 8.75 26.89
N THR A 96 14.43 7.95 25.88
CA THR A 96 13.74 7.88 24.60
C THR A 96 13.24 6.48 24.25
N VAL A 97 13.19 5.53 25.20
CA VAL A 97 12.80 4.14 24.92
C VAL A 97 11.65 3.71 25.82
N TYR A 98 10.61 3.17 25.18
CA TYR A 98 9.37 2.75 25.82
C TYR A 98 9.06 1.30 25.47
N ILE A 99 8.48 0.56 26.42
CA ILE A 99 7.87 -0.74 26.19
C ILE A 99 6.35 -0.57 26.22
N ILE A 100 5.67 -1.17 25.26
CA ILE A 100 4.21 -1.27 25.20
C ILE A 100 3.84 -2.75 25.20
N GLN A 101 3.07 -3.17 26.19
CA GLN A 101 2.62 -4.55 26.34
C GLN A 101 1.27 -4.73 25.66
N LEU A 102 1.18 -5.71 24.76
CA LEU A 102 0.00 -6.09 24.02
C LEU A 102 -0.42 -7.52 24.37
N GLU A 103 -1.73 -7.72 24.50
CA GLU A 103 -2.35 -9.04 24.63
C GLU A 103 -3.17 -9.33 23.38
N ASP A 104 -2.95 -10.50 22.78
CA ASP A 104 -3.78 -11.03 21.70
C ASP A 104 -5.20 -11.25 22.22
N ILE A 105 -6.17 -10.64 21.55
CA ILE A 105 -7.59 -10.82 21.85
C ILE A 105 -8.29 -11.46 20.66
N LYS A 106 -9.30 -12.29 20.95
CA LYS A 106 -10.05 -12.98 19.90
C LYS A 106 -10.63 -11.98 18.91
N SER A 107 -10.29 -12.15 17.63
CA SER A 107 -10.85 -11.30 16.58
C SER A 107 -12.37 -11.47 16.50
N PRO A 108 -13.15 -10.37 16.40
CA PRO A 108 -14.58 -10.43 16.15
C PRO A 108 -14.89 -10.86 14.71
N TYR A 109 -13.88 -10.80 13.83
CA TYR A 109 -13.94 -11.29 12.48
C TYR A 109 -13.38 -12.71 12.43
N GLY A 110 -13.99 -13.59 11.63
CA GLY A 110 -13.38 -14.87 11.33
C GLY A 110 -12.04 -14.61 10.63
N LEU A 111 -10.93 -14.78 11.33
CA LEU A 111 -9.61 -14.79 10.71
C LEU A 111 -9.64 -15.83 9.59
N LEU A 112 -8.88 -15.57 8.51
CA LEU A 112 -8.72 -16.52 7.41
C LEU A 112 -8.51 -17.91 8.02
N VAL A 113 -9.44 -18.82 7.73
CA VAL A 113 -9.29 -20.21 8.11
C VAL A 113 -8.06 -20.67 7.38
N LEU A 114 -6.95 -20.80 8.11
CA LEU A 114 -5.74 -21.41 7.57
C LEU A 114 -6.19 -22.76 7.01
N PRO A 115 -5.84 -23.10 5.75
CA PRO A 115 -6.16 -24.40 5.21
C PRO A 115 -5.70 -25.42 6.25
N LEU A 116 -6.66 -26.17 6.80
CA LEU A 116 -6.38 -27.26 7.72
C LEU A 116 -5.29 -28.08 7.05
N GLU A 117 -4.17 -28.30 7.76
CA GLU A 117 -3.11 -29.20 7.34
C GLU A 117 -3.77 -30.40 6.65
N PRO A 118 -3.46 -30.68 5.36
CA PRO A 118 -4.07 -31.80 4.69
C PRO A 118 -3.78 -33.01 5.57
N ALA A 119 -4.85 -33.69 5.98
CA ALA A 119 -4.78 -34.88 6.82
C ALA A 119 -3.63 -35.74 6.27
N SER A 120 -2.60 -35.94 7.09
CA SER A 120 -1.38 -36.63 6.67
C SER A 120 -1.81 -37.87 5.90
N PRO A 121 -1.38 -38.07 4.64
CA PRO A 121 -1.80 -39.25 3.90
C PRO A 121 -1.44 -40.45 4.76
N LYS A 122 -2.45 -41.25 5.12
CA LYS A 122 -2.22 -42.52 5.81
C LYS A 122 -1.35 -43.33 4.88
N ILE A 123 -0.05 -43.35 5.14
CA ILE A 123 0.87 -44.26 4.49
C ILE A 123 0.39 -45.64 4.94
N THR A 124 -0.32 -46.31 4.06
CA THR A 124 -0.63 -47.71 4.22
C THR A 124 0.70 -48.43 3.99
N PRO A 125 1.21 -49.22 4.94
CA PRO A 125 2.46 -49.93 4.74
C PRO A 125 2.32 -50.80 3.49
N LEU A 126 3.15 -50.55 2.47
CA LEU A 126 3.27 -51.46 1.35
C LEU A 126 3.87 -52.75 1.92
N THR A 127 3.03 -53.74 2.11
CA THR A 127 3.46 -55.09 2.44
C THR A 127 3.99 -55.72 1.16
N ALA A 128 5.26 -56.10 1.24
CA ALA A 128 5.94 -57.18 0.52
C ALA A 128 5.62 -57.36 -0.97
N LEU A 129 6.55 -56.89 -1.80
CA LEU A 129 7.05 -57.65 -2.94
C LEU A 129 8.59 -57.57 -2.92
N GLU A 130 9.16 -58.56 -2.24
CA GLU A 130 10.46 -59.19 -2.56
C GLU A 130 10.51 -59.50 -4.08
N ASN A 131 11.60 -59.46 -4.84
CA ASN A 131 13.01 -59.69 -4.55
C ASN A 131 13.89 -59.30 -5.78
N GLU A 132 15.20 -59.26 -5.53
CA GLU A 132 16.35 -59.50 -6.45
C GLU A 132 17.15 -58.34 -7.08
N ALA A 133 18.37 -58.20 -6.53
CA ALA A 133 19.69 -58.03 -7.16
C ALA A 133 19.98 -56.69 -7.90
N THR A 134 21.13 -56.01 -7.77
CA THR A 134 22.50 -56.44 -7.44
C THR A 134 23.37 -55.21 -7.14
N GLU A 135 24.52 -55.48 -6.52
CA GLU A 135 25.65 -54.63 -6.09
C GLU A 135 26.12 -53.49 -7.03
N SER A 136 26.47 -52.33 -6.45
CA SER A 136 27.82 -51.71 -6.49
C SER A 136 27.77 -50.23 -6.10
N GLY A 137 28.62 -49.82 -5.13
CA GLY A 137 28.88 -48.41 -4.78
C GLY A 137 29.74 -47.68 -5.83
N PRO A 138 30.16 -46.41 -5.64
CA PRO A 138 30.61 -45.87 -4.35
C PRO A 138 30.12 -44.46 -3.97
N THR A 139 30.16 -44.24 -2.64
CA THR A 139 30.44 -43.01 -1.89
C THR A 139 30.77 -41.73 -2.68
N PHE A 140 29.91 -40.71 -2.55
CA PHE A 140 30.30 -39.31 -2.74
C PHE A 140 30.41 -38.59 -1.40
N ARG A 141 31.63 -38.13 -1.11
CA ARG A 141 32.03 -37.30 0.02
C ARG A 141 31.34 -35.93 -0.06
N ALA A 142 30.86 -35.47 1.08
CA ALA A 142 30.68 -34.07 1.36
C ALA A 142 32.04 -33.33 1.28
N SER A 143 32.07 -32.23 0.53
CA SER A 143 33.14 -31.24 0.61
C SER A 143 32.50 -29.85 0.64
N ASN A 144 32.54 -29.27 1.85
CA ASN A 144 32.44 -27.84 2.11
C ASN A 144 33.43 -27.08 1.22
N GLN A 145 32.96 -26.05 0.54
CA GLN A 145 33.66 -24.78 0.33
C GLN A 145 32.79 -23.87 -0.53
N ILE A 146 32.13 -22.88 0.08
CA ILE A 146 31.88 -21.59 -0.59
C ILE A 146 32.22 -20.47 0.39
N GLN A 147 32.99 -19.55 -0.15
CA GLN A 147 33.73 -18.47 0.45
C GLN A 147 32.82 -17.41 1.08
N SER A 148 33.32 -16.82 2.17
CA SER A 148 32.82 -15.59 2.78
C SER A 148 32.92 -14.42 1.79
N GLY A 149 31.82 -14.09 1.13
CA GLY A 149 31.61 -12.80 0.49
C GLY A 149 30.89 -11.87 1.45
N ASN A 150 31.59 -10.86 1.98
CA ASN A 150 30.98 -9.74 2.69
C ASN A 150 30.14 -8.92 1.69
N HIS A 151 28.86 -9.27 1.55
CA HIS A 151 27.85 -8.36 1.03
C HIS A 151 27.08 -7.79 2.23
N ILE A 152 27.37 -6.53 2.56
CA ILE A 152 26.50 -5.72 3.42
C ILE A 152 25.29 -5.36 2.57
N SER A 153 24.31 -6.26 2.55
CA SER A 153 22.97 -5.99 2.03
C SER A 153 22.20 -5.27 3.12
N GLN A 154 21.74 -4.05 2.83
CA GLN A 154 20.88 -3.29 3.75
C GLN A 154 19.57 -4.05 3.97
N PRO A 155 19.13 -4.30 5.22
CA PRO A 155 17.83 -4.91 5.46
C PRO A 155 16.71 -3.93 5.07
N MET A 156 15.66 -4.47 4.47
CA MET A 156 14.42 -3.76 4.16
C MET A 156 13.91 -3.04 5.40
N VAL A 157 13.98 -1.71 5.40
CA VAL A 157 13.22 -0.87 6.31
C VAL A 157 11.75 -1.02 5.91
N SER A 158 11.01 -1.88 6.60
CA SER A 158 9.56 -1.92 6.48
C SER A 158 9.01 -0.61 7.02
N MET A 159 8.73 0.34 6.13
CA MET A 159 8.01 1.57 6.47
C MET A 159 6.54 1.20 6.71
N LEU A 160 6.16 0.94 7.96
CA LEU A 160 4.77 0.87 8.35
C LEU A 160 4.42 2.14 9.13
N ASN A 161 3.71 3.04 8.46
CA ASN A 161 3.02 4.17 9.08
C ASN A 161 1.69 3.64 9.68
N PRO A 162 1.45 3.72 11.00
CA PRO A 162 0.29 3.14 11.66
C PRO A 162 -1.06 3.86 11.41
N ASP A 163 -1.08 4.94 10.64
CA ASP A 163 -2.29 5.74 10.38
C ASP A 163 -3.28 5.16 9.35
N TRP A 164 -3.04 3.94 8.85
CA TRP A 164 -3.94 3.25 7.91
C TRP A 164 -5.33 2.92 8.53
N CYS A 165 -5.48 3.11 9.84
CA CYS A 165 -6.41 2.34 10.68
C CYS A 165 -7.64 3.07 11.20
N LYS A 166 -7.93 4.28 10.72
CA LYS A 166 -9.20 4.96 11.01
C LYS A 166 -9.89 5.38 9.72
N ARG A 167 -10.75 4.50 9.19
CA ARG A 167 -12.11 4.77 8.67
C ARG A 167 -12.47 4.12 7.32
N ASP A 168 -13.67 3.55 7.36
CA ASP A 168 -14.68 3.30 6.33
C ASP A 168 -14.38 2.34 5.17
N SER A 169 -15.11 1.22 5.22
CA SER A 169 -15.26 0.19 4.19
C SER A 169 -15.97 0.65 2.90
N THR A 170 -15.93 1.94 2.56
CA THR A 170 -16.49 2.48 1.30
C THR A 170 -15.65 3.67 0.80
N SER A 171 -14.71 3.42 -0.11
CA SER A 171 -13.97 4.47 -0.82
C SER A 171 -14.77 5.00 -2.01
N SER A 172 -14.76 6.33 -2.24
CA SER A 172 -15.24 6.94 -3.48
C SER A 172 -14.17 7.85 -4.07
N ASN A 173 -13.76 7.56 -5.29
CA ASN A 173 -12.55 8.14 -5.86
C ASN A 173 -12.82 9.58 -6.36
N THR A 174 -11.85 10.47 -6.17
CA THR A 174 -11.92 11.91 -6.52
C THR A 174 -10.76 12.21 -7.46
N ILE A 175 -11.00 12.93 -8.57
CA ILE A 175 -10.00 13.20 -9.60
C ILE A 175 -9.33 14.56 -9.33
N TYR A 176 -8.02 14.59 -9.16
CA TYR A 176 -7.30 15.84 -8.87
C TYR A 176 -6.83 16.52 -10.16
N LEU A 177 -6.75 17.86 -10.14
CA LEU A 177 -6.12 18.65 -11.20
C LEU A 177 -5.23 19.71 -10.55
N THR A 178 -3.93 19.49 -10.54
CA THR A 178 -2.96 20.42 -9.95
C THR A 178 -2.11 21.09 -11.05
N SER A 179 -1.75 22.36 -10.82
CA SER A 179 -0.85 23.15 -11.68
C SER A 179 -0.10 24.14 -10.78
N GLN A 180 1.24 24.05 -10.66
CA GLN A 180 2.07 25.11 -10.03
C GLN A 180 3.54 25.18 -10.49
N LYS A 181 3.96 26.44 -10.78
CA LYS A 181 5.30 27.09 -10.91
C LYS A 181 6.32 26.43 -11.87
N GLU A 182 6.97 27.12 -12.82
CA GLU A 182 7.44 28.52 -12.89
C GLU A 182 7.42 29.08 -14.33
N VAL A 183 6.50 29.99 -14.69
CA VAL A 183 6.74 31.00 -15.74
C VAL A 183 5.91 32.26 -15.44
N PRO A 184 6.47 33.49 -15.48
CA PRO A 184 5.76 34.73 -15.17
C PRO A 184 4.89 35.25 -16.33
N VAL A 185 4.15 34.38 -17.02
CA VAL A 185 3.24 34.77 -18.09
C VAL A 185 1.86 34.23 -17.76
N ALA A 186 0.83 35.06 -17.88
CA ALA A 186 -0.58 34.69 -17.70
C ALA A 186 -0.86 33.33 -18.35
N SER A 187 -0.90 32.28 -17.54
CA SER A 187 -0.98 30.93 -18.05
C SER A 187 -2.42 30.66 -18.44
N LYS A 188 -2.63 30.18 -19.67
CA LYS A 188 -3.95 29.75 -20.15
C LYS A 188 -4.50 28.66 -19.20
N PRO A 189 -5.83 28.51 -19.07
CA PRO A 189 -6.40 27.46 -18.24
C PRO A 189 -6.05 26.07 -18.78
N ALA A 190 -5.86 25.10 -17.88
CA ALA A 190 -5.82 23.69 -18.25
C ALA A 190 -7.26 23.15 -18.32
N ILE A 191 -7.55 22.31 -19.32
CA ILE A 191 -8.90 21.81 -19.59
C ILE A 191 -8.84 20.29 -19.66
N VAL A 192 -9.65 19.61 -18.85
CA VAL A 192 -9.78 18.15 -18.84
C VAL A 192 -11.24 17.75 -19.04
N LYS A 193 -11.48 16.78 -19.93
CA LYS A 193 -12.82 16.35 -20.35
C LYS A 193 -13.01 14.84 -20.20
N TRP A 194 -14.17 14.43 -19.69
CA TRP A 194 -14.65 13.04 -19.69
C TRP A 194 -14.92 12.54 -21.12
N LEU A 195 -14.59 11.27 -21.39
CA LEU A 195 -14.89 10.61 -22.67
C LEU A 195 -15.84 9.43 -22.48
N ASP A 196 -16.95 9.45 -23.23
CA ASP A 196 -18.07 8.50 -23.06
C ASP A 196 -17.81 7.09 -23.63
N LYS A 197 -16.72 6.87 -24.40
CA LYS A 197 -16.49 5.60 -25.10
C LYS A 197 -15.02 5.13 -25.03
N PRO A 198 -14.78 3.82 -24.80
CA PRO A 198 -13.46 3.22 -25.03
C PRO A 198 -13.07 3.31 -26.51
N SER A 199 -11.76 3.43 -26.78
CA SER A 199 -11.28 3.32 -28.16
C SER A 199 -11.54 1.88 -28.63
N SER A 200 -12.11 1.73 -29.81
CA SER A 200 -12.50 0.43 -30.38
C SER A 200 -11.32 -0.48 -30.76
N LYS A 201 -10.13 -0.27 -30.19
CA LYS A 201 -8.86 -0.86 -30.66
C LYS A 201 -8.17 -1.82 -29.70
N ILE A 202 -8.70 -2.04 -28.50
CA ILE A 202 -8.06 -2.96 -27.54
C ILE A 202 -8.80 -4.30 -27.54
N SER A 203 -8.30 -5.26 -28.31
CA SER A 203 -8.68 -6.67 -28.17
C SER A 203 -8.02 -7.23 -26.90
N MET A 204 -8.81 -7.54 -25.87
CA MET A 204 -8.34 -8.13 -24.60
C MET A 204 -8.92 -9.55 -24.43
N PRO A 205 -8.20 -10.46 -23.75
CA PRO A 205 -8.63 -11.85 -23.57
C PRO A 205 -9.87 -11.95 -22.68
N GLU A 206 -10.84 -12.75 -23.13
CA GLU A 206 -12.21 -12.90 -22.60
C GLU A 206 -12.35 -13.54 -21.20
N SER A 207 -11.28 -13.69 -20.41
CA SER A 207 -11.37 -14.42 -19.14
C SER A 207 -10.88 -13.60 -17.94
N SER A 208 -11.72 -12.70 -17.42
CA SER A 208 -11.76 -12.40 -15.98
C SER A 208 -12.98 -11.54 -15.62
N SER A 209 -13.49 -11.78 -14.41
CA SER A 209 -14.63 -11.18 -13.73
C SER A 209 -14.81 -9.66 -13.89
N GLU A 210 -16.06 -9.24 -14.16
CA GLU A 210 -16.66 -7.91 -13.95
C GLU A 210 -15.75 -6.69 -14.21
N GLN A 211 -15.36 -6.46 -15.46
CA GLN A 211 -14.90 -5.14 -15.89
C GLN A 211 -16.12 -4.22 -16.11
N LYS A 212 -16.28 -3.18 -15.29
CA LYS A 212 -17.35 -2.19 -15.43
C LYS A 212 -16.82 -1.00 -16.21
N PHE A 213 -17.37 -0.80 -17.41
CA PHE A 213 -17.18 0.43 -18.18
C PHE A 213 -17.91 1.59 -17.48
N PRO A 214 -17.44 2.84 -17.69
CA PRO A 214 -18.08 3.99 -17.06
C PRO A 214 -19.55 4.04 -17.50
N ASN A 215 -20.43 4.30 -16.55
CA ASN A 215 -21.83 4.59 -16.86
C ASN A 215 -21.85 5.85 -17.74
N ALA A 216 -22.81 5.92 -18.67
CA ALA A 216 -23.02 7.10 -19.51
C ALA A 216 -23.28 8.40 -18.69
N ASP A 217 -23.51 8.25 -17.38
CA ASP A 217 -23.76 9.33 -16.43
C ASP A 217 -22.51 9.74 -15.60
N GLU A 218 -21.30 9.43 -16.06
CA GLU A 218 -20.06 9.83 -15.38
C GLU A 218 -19.80 11.33 -15.54
N SER A 219 -19.75 12.05 -14.42
CA SER A 219 -19.54 13.49 -14.43
C SER A 219 -18.92 13.99 -13.12
N PHE A 220 -18.30 15.16 -13.15
CA PHE A 220 -17.84 15.90 -11.98
C PHE A 220 -19.02 16.60 -11.29
N GLU A 221 -19.10 16.49 -9.96
CA GLU A 221 -20.17 17.08 -9.15
C GLU A 221 -19.70 18.21 -8.21
N LEU A 222 -18.49 18.10 -7.67
CA LEU A 222 -17.98 19.04 -6.68
C LEU A 222 -16.59 19.51 -7.08
N CYS A 223 -16.31 20.78 -6.84
CA CYS A 223 -15.00 21.37 -7.05
C CYS A 223 -14.58 22.27 -5.90
N ILE A 224 -13.28 22.35 -5.64
CA ILE A 224 -12.69 23.32 -4.72
C ILE A 224 -11.38 23.87 -5.27
N GLY A 225 -11.05 25.11 -4.91
CA GLY A 225 -9.85 25.80 -5.37
C GLY A 225 -10.08 26.48 -6.72
N ASP A 226 -9.01 26.64 -7.49
CA ASP A 226 -9.06 27.32 -8.79
C ASP A 226 -9.44 26.37 -9.91
N VAL A 227 -10.61 25.75 -9.79
CA VAL A 227 -11.16 24.86 -10.82
C VAL A 227 -12.66 25.04 -10.92
N GLN A 228 -13.15 25.01 -12.15
CA GLN A 228 -14.57 25.12 -12.47
C GLN A 228 -15.04 23.86 -13.20
N ILE A 229 -16.26 23.45 -12.91
CA ILE A 229 -16.93 22.36 -13.62
C ILE A 229 -17.88 22.97 -14.67
N GLN A 230 -17.79 22.51 -15.91
CA GLN A 230 -18.60 22.95 -17.05
C GLN A 230 -19.15 21.72 -17.81
N ASP A 231 -19.91 21.98 -18.88
CA ASP A 231 -20.47 20.95 -19.77
C ASP A 231 -21.28 19.89 -19.00
N ASN A 232 -22.16 20.34 -18.08
CA ASN A 232 -22.96 19.47 -17.21
C ASN A 232 -22.14 18.45 -16.40
N GLY A 233 -20.93 18.83 -15.99
CA GLY A 233 -20.04 17.95 -15.22
C GLY A 233 -19.01 17.20 -16.08
N HIS A 234 -19.04 17.31 -17.39
CA HIS A 234 -18.12 16.56 -18.26
C HIS A 234 -16.76 17.26 -18.44
N VAL A 235 -16.65 18.54 -18.07
CA VAL A 235 -15.42 19.31 -18.25
C VAL A 235 -14.99 19.95 -16.93
N ALA A 236 -13.73 19.77 -16.56
CA ALA A 236 -13.08 20.50 -15.49
C ALA A 236 -12.04 21.46 -16.07
N ILE A 237 -12.14 22.73 -15.70
CA ILE A 237 -11.29 23.82 -16.17
C ILE A 237 -10.52 24.38 -14.97
N HIS A 238 -9.22 24.11 -14.92
CA HIS A 238 -8.33 24.71 -13.94
C HIS A 238 -8.03 26.15 -14.37
N GLY A 239 -8.20 27.09 -13.45
CA GLY A 239 -8.04 28.52 -13.72
C GLY A 239 -6.57 28.91 -13.95
N PRO A 240 -6.33 30.19 -14.26
CA PRO A 240 -4.98 30.67 -14.55
C PRO A 240 -4.11 30.84 -13.31
N SER A 241 -4.68 30.67 -12.10
CA SER A 241 -3.92 30.85 -10.88
C SER A 241 -2.99 29.67 -10.66
N LEU A 242 -2.03 29.88 -9.78
CA LEU A 242 -1.19 28.80 -9.31
C LEU A 242 -1.97 27.91 -8.33
N ASN A 243 -3.09 28.32 -7.72
CA ASN A 243 -3.67 27.51 -6.65
C ASN A 243 -4.11 26.11 -7.11
N SER A 244 -3.99 25.12 -6.24
CA SER A 244 -4.45 23.76 -6.52
C SER A 244 -5.96 23.76 -6.79
N GLY A 245 -6.41 22.97 -7.76
CA GLY A 245 -7.81 22.62 -7.96
C GLY A 245 -8.06 21.16 -7.59
N GLU A 246 -9.27 20.87 -7.12
CA GLU A 246 -9.73 19.51 -6.90
C GLU A 246 -11.16 19.38 -7.43
N VAL A 247 -11.43 18.29 -8.15
CA VAL A 247 -12.78 17.94 -8.64
C VAL A 247 -13.15 16.54 -8.18
N ARG A 248 -14.42 16.33 -7.83
CA ARG A 248 -14.93 15.01 -7.42
C ARG A 248 -15.93 14.52 -8.45
N GLY A 249 -15.77 13.26 -8.85
CA GLY A 249 -16.75 12.56 -9.68
C GLY A 249 -18.00 12.20 -8.87
N LYS A 250 -19.14 12.10 -9.55
CA LYS A 250 -20.44 11.76 -8.96
C LYS A 250 -20.53 10.29 -8.53
N GLN A 251 -19.77 9.43 -9.19
CA GLN A 251 -19.86 7.98 -8.97
C GLN A 251 -18.95 7.50 -7.86
N GLU A 252 -19.38 6.42 -7.23
CA GLU A 252 -18.64 5.70 -6.21
C GLU A 252 -18.07 4.41 -6.78
N TYR A 253 -16.83 4.12 -6.41
CA TYR A 253 -16.04 3.04 -6.96
C TYR A 253 -15.58 2.15 -5.82
N SER A 254 -16.48 1.30 -5.34
CA SER A 254 -16.28 0.52 -4.12
C SER A 254 -15.76 -0.89 -4.38
N LEU A 255 -16.01 -1.47 -5.55
CA LEU A 255 -15.69 -2.86 -5.88
C LEU A 255 -15.42 -3.06 -7.37
N GLY A 256 -14.44 -3.92 -7.67
CA GLY A 256 -14.12 -4.33 -9.04
C GLY A 256 -13.17 -3.38 -9.75
N LYS A 257 -13.08 -3.56 -11.07
CA LYS A 257 -12.22 -2.79 -11.96
C LYS A 257 -13.04 -1.79 -12.76
N HIS A 258 -12.63 -0.53 -12.69
CA HIS A 258 -13.26 0.60 -13.36
C HIS A 258 -12.24 1.25 -14.29
N GLN A 259 -12.68 1.63 -15.49
CA GLN A 259 -11.84 2.29 -16.47
C GLN A 259 -12.42 3.67 -16.79
N LEU A 260 -11.61 4.70 -16.65
CA LEU A 260 -11.99 6.09 -16.87
C LEU A 260 -11.10 6.65 -18.00
N ARG A 261 -11.67 7.49 -18.87
CA ARG A 261 -10.93 8.13 -19.95
C ARG A 261 -11.07 9.63 -19.83
N LEU A 262 -9.94 10.30 -19.71
CA LEU A 262 -9.85 11.74 -19.55
C LEU A 262 -9.03 12.31 -20.70
N LYS A 263 -9.59 13.26 -21.43
CA LYS A 263 -8.88 14.02 -22.44
C LYS A 263 -8.33 15.30 -21.83
N VAL A 264 -7.04 15.51 -21.96
CA VAL A 264 -6.40 16.79 -21.61
C VAL A 264 -6.45 17.68 -22.84
N GLU A 265 -7.42 18.60 -22.91
CA GLU A 265 -7.59 19.46 -24.09
C GLU A 265 -6.57 20.59 -24.15
N LYS A 266 -6.14 21.11 -22.99
CA LYS A 266 -5.10 22.13 -22.88
C LYS A 266 -4.25 21.88 -21.63
N ASN A 267 -2.93 21.98 -21.77
CA ASN A 267 -1.99 21.85 -20.65
C ASN A 267 -0.75 22.75 -20.82
N PRO A 268 -0.89 24.06 -20.59
CA PRO A 268 0.19 25.01 -20.81
C PRO A 268 1.32 24.90 -19.77
N SER A 269 1.04 24.36 -18.57
CA SER A 269 2.05 24.15 -17.53
C SER A 269 2.98 22.98 -17.82
N ARG A 270 2.65 22.12 -18.81
CA ARG A 270 3.35 20.85 -19.09
C ARG A 270 3.44 19.94 -17.86
N MET A 271 2.60 20.18 -16.85
CA MET A 271 2.53 19.32 -15.67
C MET A 271 1.56 18.18 -15.91
N LEU A 272 1.86 17.00 -15.36
CA LEU A 272 0.89 15.92 -15.38
C LEU A 272 -0.31 16.31 -14.50
N PRO A 273 -1.55 16.35 -15.02
CA PRO A 273 -2.71 16.33 -14.16
C PRO A 273 -2.66 15.01 -13.38
N VAL A 274 -2.42 15.10 -12.09
CA VAL A 274 -2.30 13.91 -11.25
C VAL A 274 -3.69 13.46 -10.87
N ILE A 275 -4.02 12.21 -11.17
CA ILE A 275 -5.31 11.62 -10.82
C ILE A 275 -5.09 10.73 -9.60
N GLY A 276 -5.92 10.93 -8.58
CA GLY A 276 -5.78 10.24 -7.31
C GLY A 276 -7.07 9.57 -6.86
N ILE A 277 -7.02 9.02 -5.66
CA ILE A 277 -8.15 8.38 -5.00
C ILE A 277 -8.25 8.97 -3.59
N ILE A 278 -9.47 9.19 -3.11
CA ILE A 278 -9.74 9.52 -1.72
C ILE A 278 -10.92 8.70 -1.22
N SER A 279 -11.10 8.58 0.09
CA SER A 279 -12.30 7.94 0.64
C SER A 279 -13.53 8.84 0.48
N LYS A 280 -14.72 8.23 0.32
CA LYS A 280 -16.01 8.93 0.29
C LYS A 280 -16.27 9.74 1.54
N SER A 281 -15.90 9.17 2.68
CA SER A 281 -16.08 9.83 3.97
C SER A 281 -15.12 10.98 4.19
N ALA A 282 -14.15 11.20 3.28
CA ALA A 282 -13.32 12.39 3.32
C ALA A 282 -14.08 13.59 2.73
N ALA A 283 -14.30 14.59 3.58
CA ALA A 283 -14.80 15.89 3.13
C ALA A 283 -13.82 16.51 2.11
N ILE A 284 -14.36 17.00 0.99
CA ILE A 284 -13.60 17.81 0.05
C ILE A 284 -13.26 19.14 0.73
N LYS A 285 -11.98 19.44 0.86
CA LYS A 285 -11.51 20.65 1.57
C LYS A 285 -10.16 21.11 1.03
N PRO A 286 -9.74 22.35 1.31
CA PRO A 286 -8.39 22.76 0.95
C PRO A 286 -7.38 21.79 1.58
N ASN A 287 -6.46 21.28 0.77
CA ASN A 287 -5.46 20.28 1.16
C ASN A 287 -6.01 18.86 1.44
N SER A 288 -7.03 18.40 0.73
CA SER A 288 -7.49 16.99 0.78
C SER A 288 -6.35 15.99 0.56
N TYR A 289 -5.27 16.40 -0.12
CA TYR A 289 -4.06 15.60 -0.33
C TYR A 289 -3.32 15.17 0.94
N LYS A 290 -3.57 15.83 2.08
CA LYS A 290 -3.05 15.44 3.39
C LYS A 290 -3.96 14.44 4.10
N ALA A 291 -5.12 14.10 3.53
CA ALA A 291 -5.99 13.10 4.12
C ALA A 291 -5.29 11.73 4.09
N PRO A 292 -5.36 10.93 5.16
CA PRO A 292 -4.80 9.58 5.17
C PRO A 292 -5.33 8.67 4.05
N SER A 293 -6.53 8.96 3.58
CA SER A 293 -7.16 8.24 2.47
C SER A 293 -6.78 8.77 1.09
N SER A 294 -5.97 9.83 0.99
CA SER A 294 -5.54 10.41 -0.30
C SER A 294 -4.37 9.61 -0.87
N TYR A 295 -4.55 9.08 -2.07
CA TYR A 295 -3.53 8.36 -2.83
C TYR A 295 -3.28 9.04 -4.16
N ALA A 296 -2.02 8.98 -4.60
CA ALA A 296 -1.56 9.55 -5.85
C ALA A 296 -1.92 11.04 -5.99
N TRP A 297 -1.46 11.88 -5.05
CA TRP A 297 -1.53 13.33 -5.23
C TRP A 297 -0.14 13.88 -5.50
N ALA A 298 0.01 14.76 -6.49
CA ALA A 298 1.30 15.40 -6.73
C ALA A 298 1.16 16.87 -7.09
N SER A 299 2.20 17.62 -6.72
CA SER A 299 2.57 18.91 -7.25
C SER A 299 3.98 18.83 -7.83
N TYR A 300 4.48 19.95 -8.37
CA TYR A 300 5.79 20.05 -9.00
C TYR A 300 6.94 19.39 -8.21
N ASP A 301 6.98 19.61 -6.91
CA ASP A 301 8.07 19.19 -6.01
C ASP A 301 7.61 18.26 -4.89
N ARG A 302 6.33 17.83 -4.89
CA ARG A 302 5.76 17.07 -3.78
C ARG A 302 4.87 15.97 -4.29
N PHE A 303 5.01 14.81 -3.69
CA PHE A 303 4.14 13.68 -3.92
C PHE A 303 3.55 13.25 -2.58
N TYR A 304 2.24 13.09 -2.50
CA TYR A 304 1.55 12.62 -1.31
C TYR A 304 0.90 11.27 -1.59
N GLN A 305 1.19 10.32 -0.70
CA GLN A 305 0.60 8.98 -0.69
C GLN A 305 0.18 8.66 0.75
N GLY A 306 -1.08 8.30 0.93
CA GLY A 306 -1.67 8.10 2.25
C GLY A 306 -1.63 9.37 3.13
N GLY A 307 -1.74 10.56 2.52
CA GLY A 307 -1.59 11.83 3.23
C GLY A 307 -0.15 12.20 3.64
N VAL A 308 0.83 11.33 3.36
CA VAL A 308 2.23 11.52 3.72
C VAL A 308 3.01 12.05 2.53
N LEU A 309 3.77 13.13 2.75
CA LEU A 309 4.72 13.64 1.77
C LEU A 309 5.84 12.61 1.56
N GLN A 310 5.91 12.05 0.37
CA GLN A 310 6.97 11.15 -0.05
C GLN A 310 8.22 11.97 -0.42
N LYS A 311 9.40 11.45 -0.06
CA LYS A 311 10.66 12.05 -0.50
C LYS A 311 10.80 11.83 -2.01
N ASN A 312 11.09 12.91 -2.73
CA ASN A 312 11.22 12.92 -4.19
C ASN A 312 12.23 11.87 -4.68
N GLY A 313 11.72 10.68 -5.05
CA GLY A 313 12.44 9.70 -5.85
C GLY A 313 11.78 9.64 -7.22
N ASP A 314 12.39 10.28 -8.21
CA ASP A 314 12.24 10.12 -9.67
C ASP A 314 10.85 10.07 -10.34
N MET A 315 9.75 10.12 -9.60
CA MET A 315 8.42 9.77 -10.12
C MET A 315 7.80 10.84 -11.03
N PHE A 316 8.37 12.05 -11.06
CA PHE A 316 7.87 13.18 -11.87
C PHE A 316 8.96 13.78 -12.76
N SER A 317 9.76 12.94 -13.41
CA SER A 317 10.56 13.40 -14.55
C SER A 317 9.63 13.86 -15.68
N VAL A 318 9.32 15.16 -15.65
CA VAL A 318 8.85 16.03 -16.73
C VAL A 318 8.06 15.29 -17.81
N TYR A 319 6.77 15.04 -17.57
CA TYR A 319 5.89 14.61 -18.65
C TYR A 319 5.83 15.74 -19.69
N GLY A 320 6.26 15.47 -20.93
CA GLY A 320 6.17 16.44 -22.02
C GLY A 320 4.72 16.90 -22.28
N ASN A 321 4.51 17.81 -23.24
CA ASN A 321 3.18 18.37 -23.54
C ASN A 321 2.08 17.28 -23.63
N LEU A 322 1.06 17.39 -22.76
CA LEU A 322 -0.11 16.51 -22.70
C LEU A 322 -1.33 17.10 -23.40
N GLU A 323 -1.18 18.24 -24.08
CA GLU A 323 -2.25 18.82 -24.87
C GLU A 323 -2.75 17.82 -25.93
N ASN A 324 -4.07 17.65 -25.95
CA ASN A 324 -4.82 16.65 -26.70
C ASN A 324 -4.41 15.19 -26.43
N ASP A 325 -3.82 14.89 -25.27
CA ASP A 325 -3.58 13.51 -24.86
C ASP A 325 -4.82 12.91 -24.19
N ILE A 326 -4.94 11.59 -24.25
CA ILE A 326 -5.98 10.83 -23.55
C ILE A 326 -5.29 9.99 -22.50
N ILE A 327 -5.72 10.19 -21.26
CA ILE A 327 -5.28 9.43 -20.10
C ILE A 327 -6.36 8.38 -19.83
N GLU A 328 -5.96 7.12 -19.89
CA GLU A 328 -6.76 6.01 -19.42
C GLU A 328 -6.37 5.71 -17.98
N LEU A 329 -7.33 5.81 -17.08
CA LEU A 329 -7.17 5.49 -15.68
C LEU A 329 -7.92 4.20 -15.38
N ILE A 330 -7.22 3.24 -14.80
CA ILE A 330 -7.79 1.99 -14.35
C ILE A 330 -7.75 2.00 -12.82
N ILE A 331 -8.93 2.01 -12.22
CA ILE A 331 -9.10 1.89 -10.78
C ILE A 331 -9.53 0.47 -10.48
N ASN A 332 -8.69 -0.29 -9.78
CA ASN A 332 -9.08 -1.59 -9.26
C ASN A 332 -9.33 -1.45 -7.76
N ALA A 333 -10.60 -1.27 -7.39
CA ALA A 333 -11.02 -1.07 -6.01
C ALA A 333 -10.82 -2.34 -5.17
N THR A 334 -10.91 -3.52 -5.79
CA THR A 334 -10.69 -4.81 -5.13
C THR A 334 -9.22 -4.97 -4.72
N ASP A 335 -8.31 -4.76 -5.67
CA ASP A 335 -6.87 -4.92 -5.44
C ASP A 335 -6.21 -3.64 -4.88
N ARG A 336 -7.00 -2.57 -4.71
CA ARG A 336 -6.56 -1.24 -4.28
C ARG A 336 -5.42 -0.67 -5.13
N THR A 337 -5.46 -0.94 -6.43
CA THR A 337 -4.43 -0.46 -7.35
C THR A 337 -4.98 0.62 -8.27
N LEU A 338 -4.10 1.56 -8.61
CA LEU A 338 -4.34 2.59 -9.60
C LEU A 338 -3.34 2.42 -10.73
N GLN A 339 -3.82 2.33 -11.95
CA GLN A 339 -2.98 2.31 -13.13
C GLN A 339 -3.36 3.46 -14.05
N TYR A 340 -2.36 4.10 -14.65
CA TYR A 340 -2.57 5.12 -15.65
C TYR A 340 -1.79 4.80 -16.92
N GLU A 341 -2.41 5.03 -18.07
CA GLU A 341 -1.80 4.87 -19.39
C GLU A 341 -2.06 6.11 -20.24
N HIS A 342 -1.00 6.62 -20.85
CA HIS A 342 -1.12 7.65 -21.89
C HIS A 342 -1.37 6.99 -23.24
N GLU A 343 -2.50 7.29 -23.89
CA GLU A 343 -2.85 6.64 -25.17
C GLU A 343 -1.77 6.87 -26.24
N ARG A 344 -1.19 8.08 -26.30
CA ARG A 344 -0.15 8.42 -27.28
C ARG A 344 1.21 7.78 -27.00
N ARG A 345 1.58 7.63 -25.72
CA ARG A 345 2.94 7.24 -25.32
C ARG A 345 3.08 5.77 -24.97
N LYS A 346 1.96 5.07 -24.70
CA LYS A 346 1.95 3.68 -24.23
C LYS A 346 2.84 3.44 -23.00
N GLN A 347 3.06 4.49 -22.23
CA GLN A 347 3.70 4.41 -20.92
C GLN A 347 2.60 4.14 -19.92
N ALA A 348 2.64 2.95 -19.33
CA ALA A 348 1.81 2.57 -18.21
C ALA A 348 2.61 2.75 -16.93
N GLN A 349 1.96 3.25 -15.89
CA GLN A 349 2.51 3.20 -14.55
C GLN A 349 1.43 2.70 -13.59
N GLN A 350 1.88 1.95 -12.59
CA GLN A 350 1.04 1.34 -11.59
C GLN A 350 1.44 1.85 -10.21
N MET A 351 0.44 2.18 -9.42
CA MET A 351 0.57 2.63 -8.05
C MET A 351 -0.22 1.66 -7.18
N THR A 352 0.43 1.18 -6.11
CA THR A 352 -0.10 0.23 -5.14
C THR A 352 -0.16 0.85 -3.76
#